data_AF-A0AAE7AYG7-F1
#
_entry.id   AF-A0AAE7AYG7-F1
#
_cell.length_a   1.000
_cell.length_b   1.000
_cell.length_c   1.000
_cell.angle_alpha   90.00
_cell.angle_beta   90.00
_cell.angle_gamma   90.00
#
_symmetry.space_group_name_H-M   'P 1'
#
loop_
_entity.id
_entity.type
_entity.pdbx_description
1 polymer ?
#
loop_
_entity_poly.entity_id
_entity_poly.type
_entity_poly.pdbx_seq_one_letter_code
_entity_poly.pdbx_strand_id
1 'polypeptide(L)'
;MVIGGNGMKFKYFYCIYVLAVLYVVSTLLALAGVEIYVDVTSFVTVFLPSLLVGVGSVLYSKDKLFSSVSITALVSGLFGVIAGTIATFSNVFDSQATFAGVAVSLLPILYALFIILLIIPTSLRK
;
A
#
# COMPACT_ATOMS: atom_id res chain seq x y z
N MET A 1 18.59 35.46 10.46
CA MET A 1 18.69 34.23 9.65
C MET A 1 17.36 33.50 9.75
N VAL A 2 16.47 33.65 8.77
CA VAL A 2 15.13 33.03 8.79
C VAL A 2 15.30 31.55 8.43
N ILE A 3 15.67 30.75 9.42
CA ILE A 3 15.77 29.29 9.30
C ILE A 3 14.33 28.76 9.31
N GLY A 4 13.68 28.68 8.14
CA GLY A 4 12.31 28.17 8.09
C GLY A 4 11.53 28.51 6.82
N GLY A 5 12.13 28.32 5.66
CA GLY A 5 11.37 28.36 4.39
C GLY A 5 10.25 27.32 4.36
N ASN A 6 9.27 27.52 3.47
CA ASN A 6 8.10 26.66 3.32
C ASN A 6 8.45 25.15 3.19
N GLY A 7 9.61 24.85 2.60
CA GLY A 7 10.14 23.48 2.48
C GLY A 7 10.50 22.79 3.80
N MET A 8 10.92 23.53 4.84
CA MET A 8 11.20 22.94 6.16
C MET A 8 9.90 22.55 6.87
N LYS A 9 8.87 23.41 6.79
CA LYS A 9 7.53 23.14 7.35
C LYS A 9 6.90 21.89 6.72
N PHE A 10 7.03 21.74 5.39
CA PHE A 10 6.56 20.55 4.68
C PHE A 10 7.29 19.27 5.13
N LYS A 11 8.61 19.31 5.33
CA LYS A 11 9.37 18.14 5.81
C LYS A 11 8.90 17.68 7.18
N TYR A 12 8.67 18.61 8.12
CA TYR A 12 8.14 18.27 9.45
C TYR A 12 6.73 17.69 9.37
N PHE A 13 5.84 18.30 8.58
CA PHE A 13 4.51 17.75 8.33
C PHE A 13 4.56 16.34 7.75
N TYR A 14 5.39 16.13 6.72
CA TYR A 14 5.59 14.83 6.08
C TYR A 14 6.04 13.77 7.10
N CYS A 15 7.02 14.11 7.95
CA CYS A 15 7.55 13.19 8.95
C CYS A 15 6.48 12.79 9.98
N ILE A 16 5.75 13.77 10.52
CA ILE A 16 4.65 13.52 11.48
C ILE A 16 3.55 12.69 10.83
N TYR A 17 3.19 12.99 9.58
CA TYR A 17 2.18 12.25 8.84
C TYR A 17 2.59 10.78 8.64
N VAL A 18 3.83 10.53 8.20
CA VAL A 18 4.33 9.15 8.02
C VAL A 18 4.34 8.40 9.34
N LEU A 19 4.76 9.03 10.44
CA LEU A 19 4.72 8.42 11.77
C LEU A 19 3.30 8.07 12.20
N ALA A 20 2.32 8.94 11.94
CA ALA A 20 0.91 8.67 12.22
C ALA A 20 0.37 7.50 11.38
N VAL A 21 0.71 7.43 10.09
CA VAL A 21 0.34 6.31 9.22
C VAL A 21 0.97 5.01 9.72
N LEU A 22 2.27 5.01 10.05
CA LEU A 22 2.95 3.83 10.58
C LEU A 22 2.36 3.36 11.91
N TYR A 23 1.95 4.29 12.78
CA TYR A 23 1.25 3.95 14.02
C TYR A 23 -0.09 3.26 13.73
N VAL A 24 -0.92 3.81 12.85
CA VAL A 24 -2.20 3.20 12.45
C VAL A 24 -1.99 1.82 11.83
N VAL A 25 -1.04 1.69 10.89
CA VAL A 25 -0.69 0.41 10.26
C VAL A 25 -0.27 -0.60 11.33
N SER A 26 0.62 -0.22 12.24
CA SER A 26 1.08 -1.11 13.33
C SER A 26 -0.06 -1.56 14.24
N THR A 27 -0.99 -0.65 14.56
CA THR A 27 -2.18 -1.00 15.37
C THR A 27 -3.12 -1.96 14.65
N LEU A 28 -3.29 -1.83 13.32
CA LEU A 28 -4.08 -2.75 12.51
C LEU A 28 -3.42 -4.13 12.44
N LEU A 29 -2.10 -4.20 12.27
CA LEU A 29 -1.36 -5.47 12.27
C LEU A 29 -1.43 -6.17 13.63
N ALA A 30 -1.46 -5.42 14.73
CA ALA A 30 -1.58 -5.98 16.08
C ALA A 30 -2.98 -6.55 16.37
N LEU A 31 -4.03 -6.08 15.68
CA LEU A 31 -5.42 -6.45 15.98
C LEU A 31 -5.74 -7.92 15.72
N ALA A 32 -5.24 -8.50 14.63
CA ALA A 32 -5.49 -9.91 14.26
C ALA A 32 -4.24 -10.80 14.35
N GLY A 33 -3.11 -10.25 14.80
CA GLY A 33 -1.81 -10.94 14.78
C GLY A 33 -1.08 -10.73 13.45
N VAL A 34 0.21 -10.41 13.54
CA VAL A 34 1.05 -10.03 12.38
C VAL A 34 1.07 -11.13 11.32
N GLU A 35 1.05 -12.40 11.73
CA GLU A 35 1.15 -13.55 10.83
C GLU A 35 0.01 -13.63 9.80
N ILE A 36 -1.19 -13.15 10.14
CA ILE A 36 -2.34 -13.14 9.22
C ILE A 36 -2.16 -12.06 8.13
N TYR A 37 -1.36 -11.02 8.41
CA TYR A 37 -1.11 -9.89 7.53
C TYR A 37 0.22 -9.98 6.78
N VAL A 38 1.00 -11.05 6.93
CA VAL A 38 2.29 -11.22 6.25
C VAL A 38 2.13 -12.29 5.17
N ASP A 39 1.58 -11.88 4.02
CA ASP A 39 1.65 -12.67 2.79
C ASP A 39 2.59 -12.00 1.79
N VAL A 40 3.75 -12.63 1.58
CA VAL A 40 4.79 -12.15 0.66
C VAL A 40 4.24 -12.06 -0.76
N THR A 41 3.34 -12.96 -1.16
CA THR A 41 2.77 -12.97 -2.51
C THR A 41 1.89 -11.74 -2.74
N SER A 42 0.96 -11.50 -1.82
CA SER A 42 0.11 -10.30 -1.82
C SER A 42 0.94 -9.01 -1.73
N PHE A 43 2.04 -9.02 -0.98
CA PHE A 43 2.91 -7.85 -0.89
C PHE A 43 3.63 -7.58 -2.21
N VAL A 44 4.28 -8.60 -2.80
CA VAL A 44 5.06 -8.46 -4.04
C VAL A 44 4.17 -8.06 -5.22
N THR A 45 2.97 -8.64 -5.32
CA THR A 45 2.01 -8.36 -6.40
C THR A 45 1.61 -6.88 -6.48
N VAL A 46 1.66 -6.16 -5.36
CA VAL A 46 1.26 -4.74 -5.29
C VAL A 46 2.46 -3.81 -5.16
N PHE A 47 3.41 -4.14 -4.29
CA PHE A 47 4.56 -3.29 -4.01
C PHE A 47 5.49 -3.17 -5.21
N LEU A 48 5.80 -4.27 -5.90
CA LEU A 48 6.79 -4.25 -6.98
C LEU A 48 6.32 -3.41 -8.19
N PRO A 49 5.09 -3.56 -8.72
CA PRO A 49 4.59 -2.69 -9.78
C PRO A 49 4.52 -1.22 -9.36
N SER A 50 4.07 -0.95 -8.13
CA SER A 50 3.97 0.41 -7.58
C SER A 50 5.34 1.08 -7.44
N LEU A 51 6.36 0.33 -7.03
CA LEU A 51 7.73 0.80 -6.92
C LEU A 51 8.32 1.12 -8.30
N LEU A 52 8.14 0.23 -9.29
CA LEU A 52 8.61 0.46 -10.66
C LEU A 52 7.99 1.72 -11.26
N VAL A 53 6.67 1.89 -11.10
CA VAL A 53 5.96 3.09 -11.57
C VAL A 53 6.36 4.33 -10.77
N GLY A 54 6.63 4.20 -9.48
CA GLY A 54 7.12 5.29 -8.64
C GLY A 54 8.49 5.79 -9.09
N VAL A 55 9.45 4.87 -9.27
CA VAL A 55 10.79 5.20 -9.78
C VAL A 55 10.69 5.82 -11.18
N GLY A 56 9.91 5.22 -12.08
CA GLY A 56 9.67 5.77 -13.42
C GLY A 56 9.06 7.18 -13.37
N SER A 57 8.09 7.42 -12.49
CA SER A 57 7.47 8.74 -12.34
C SER A 57 8.44 9.78 -11.79
N VAL A 58 9.31 9.43 -10.83
CA VAL A 58 10.34 10.34 -10.31
C VAL A 58 11.34 10.75 -11.40
N LEU A 59 11.70 9.81 -12.28
CA LEU A 59 12.69 10.03 -13.34
C LEU A 59 12.12 10.81 -14.53
N TYR A 60 10.89 10.49 -14.96
CA TYR A 60 10.33 10.98 -16.23
C TYR A 60 9.18 11.98 -16.07
N SER A 61 8.42 11.98 -14.97
CA SER A 61 7.22 12.81 -14.81
C SER A 61 6.80 12.97 -13.35
N LYS A 62 7.55 13.79 -12.59
CA LYS A 62 7.33 13.99 -11.14
C LYS A 62 5.91 14.42 -10.79
N ASP A 63 5.29 15.22 -11.64
CA ASP A 63 3.95 15.75 -11.45
C ASP A 63 2.86 14.66 -11.48
N LYS A 64 3.17 13.51 -12.08
CA LYS A 64 2.24 12.37 -12.20
C LYS A 64 2.49 11.27 -11.16
N LEU A 65 3.50 11.40 -10.29
CA LEU A 65 3.88 10.36 -9.33
C LEU A 65 2.69 9.86 -8.51
N PHE A 66 1.95 10.77 -7.87
CA PHE A 66 0.82 10.38 -7.04
C PHE A 66 -0.25 9.62 -7.85
N SER A 67 -0.64 10.15 -9.02
CA SER A 67 -1.67 9.54 -9.85
C SER A 67 -1.23 8.18 -10.38
N SER A 68 -0.02 8.09 -10.94
CA SER A 68 0.50 6.87 -11.55
C SER A 68 0.69 5.77 -10.50
N VAL A 69 1.33 6.07 -9.37
CA VAL A 69 1.54 5.08 -8.31
C VAL A 69 0.22 4.65 -7.68
N SER A 70 -0.73 5.57 -7.46
CA SER A 70 -2.04 5.21 -6.86
C SER A 70 -2.85 4.31 -7.79
N ILE A 71 -2.91 4.62 -9.08
CA ILE A 71 -3.62 3.78 -10.06
C ILE A 71 -2.98 2.41 -10.14
N THR A 72 -1.64 2.34 -10.24
CA THR A 72 -0.93 1.05 -10.28
C THR A 72 -1.16 0.23 -9.02
N ALA A 73 -1.05 0.85 -7.84
CA ALA A 73 -1.30 0.16 -6.57
C ALA A 73 -2.72 -0.40 -6.51
N LEU A 74 -3.74 0.38 -6.88
CA LEU A 74 -5.13 -0.08 -6.87
C LEU A 74 -5.40 -1.19 -7.89
N VAL A 75 -4.87 -1.06 -9.12
CA VAL A 75 -5.06 -2.07 -10.17
C VAL A 75 -4.36 -3.38 -9.80
N SER A 76 -3.12 -3.30 -9.31
CA SER A 76 -2.39 -4.46 -8.80
C SER A 76 -3.07 -5.09 -7.58
N GLY A 77 -3.59 -4.26 -6.66
CA GLY A 77 -4.36 -4.70 -5.51
C GLY A 77 -5.61 -5.47 -5.93
N LEU A 78 -6.43 -4.90 -6.83
CA LEU A 78 -7.61 -5.56 -7.38
C LEU A 78 -7.28 -6.88 -8.10
N PHE A 79 -6.21 -6.90 -8.89
CA PHE A 79 -5.74 -8.12 -9.54
C PHE A 79 -5.35 -9.19 -8.51
N GLY A 80 -4.65 -8.81 -7.45
CA GLY A 80 -4.31 -9.70 -6.34
C GLY A 80 -5.55 -10.27 -5.64
N VAL A 81 -6.59 -9.45 -5.43
CA VAL A 81 -7.88 -9.94 -4.87
C VAL A 81 -8.52 -10.98 -5.79
N ILE A 82 -8.58 -10.70 -7.09
CA ILE A 82 -9.17 -11.64 -8.06
C ILE A 82 -8.37 -12.94 -8.10
N ALA A 83 -7.04 -12.87 -8.16
CA ALA A 83 -6.19 -14.06 -8.15
C ALA A 83 -6.33 -14.87 -6.86
N GLY A 84 -6.36 -14.19 -5.70
CA GLY A 84 -6.49 -14.83 -4.39
C GLY A 84 -7.86 -15.50 -4.20
N THR A 85 -8.94 -14.85 -4.66
CA THR A 85 -10.28 -15.45 -4.61
C THR A 85 -10.36 -16.68 -5.53
N ILE A 86 -9.83 -16.62 -6.75
CA ILE A 86 -9.75 -17.80 -7.66
C ILE A 86 -8.99 -18.95 -6.99
N ALA A 87 -7.83 -18.68 -6.38
CA ALA A 87 -7.03 -19.70 -5.70
C ALA A 87 -7.78 -20.33 -4.51
N THR A 88 -8.53 -19.52 -3.77
CA THR A 88 -9.36 -19.96 -2.64
C THR A 88 -10.48 -20.89 -3.12
N PHE A 89 -11.22 -20.49 -4.15
CA PHE A 89 -12.33 -21.29 -4.69
C PHE A 89 -11.87 -22.49 -5.53
N SER A 90 -10.58 -22.59 -5.86
CA SER A 90 -10.02 -23.79 -6.49
C SER A 90 -9.89 -24.97 -5.50
N ASN A 91 -9.94 -24.72 -4.18
CA ASN A 91 -9.79 -25.72 -3.12
C ASN A 91 -11.03 -25.79 -2.18
N VAL A 92 -12.24 -25.75 -2.76
CA VAL A 92 -13.54 -25.65 -2.04
C VAL A 92 -13.85 -26.76 -1.02
N PHE A 93 -13.10 -27.86 -1.01
CA PHE A 93 -13.39 -29.00 -0.13
C PHE A 93 -12.98 -28.80 1.33
N ASP A 94 -12.23 -27.75 1.65
CA ASP A 94 -11.83 -27.40 3.01
C ASP A 94 -12.42 -26.04 3.42
N SER A 95 -13.43 -26.08 4.31
CA SER A 95 -14.13 -24.88 4.78
C SER A 95 -13.22 -23.96 5.59
N GLN A 96 -12.25 -24.50 6.34
CA GLN A 96 -11.30 -23.71 7.12
C GLN A 96 -10.29 -23.01 6.21
N ALA A 97 -9.78 -23.71 5.19
CA ALA A 97 -8.92 -23.12 4.17
C ALA A 97 -9.64 -22.03 3.35
N THR A 98 -10.94 -22.17 3.14
CA THR A 98 -11.74 -21.18 2.41
C THR A 98 -11.83 -19.85 3.17
N PHE A 99 -12.11 -19.88 4.49
CA PHE A 99 -12.16 -18.64 5.29
C PHE A 99 -10.80 -17.94 5.36
N ALA A 100 -9.72 -18.70 5.54
CA ALA A 100 -8.37 -18.15 5.53
C ALA A 100 -8.00 -17.56 4.16
N GLY A 101 -8.34 -18.26 3.07
CA GLY A 101 -8.08 -17.81 1.70
C GLY A 101 -8.82 -16.52 1.34
N VAL A 102 -10.07 -16.35 1.78
CA VAL A 102 -10.81 -15.09 1.61
C VAL A 102 -10.11 -13.94 2.34
N ALA A 103 -9.67 -14.14 3.58
CA ALA A 103 -8.94 -13.11 4.33
C ALA A 103 -7.63 -12.71 3.64
N VAL A 104 -6.85 -13.71 3.17
CA VAL A 104 -5.59 -13.48 2.44
C VAL A 104 -5.84 -12.76 1.11
N SER A 105 -6.94 -13.09 0.41
CA SER A 105 -7.29 -12.43 -0.85
C SER A 105 -7.57 -10.93 -0.71
N LEU A 106 -7.86 -10.43 0.50
CA LEU A 106 -8.07 -9.01 0.76
C LEU A 106 -6.77 -8.26 1.13
N LEU A 107 -5.67 -8.96 1.38
CA LEU A 107 -4.38 -8.33 1.70
C LEU A 107 -3.81 -7.46 0.57
N PRO A 108 -3.90 -7.85 -0.72
CA PRO A 108 -3.41 -7.02 -1.82
C PRO A 108 -4.05 -5.62 -1.83
N ILE A 109 -5.37 -5.52 -1.64
CA ILE A 109 -6.03 -4.21 -1.61
C ILE A 109 -5.65 -3.41 -0.36
N LEU A 110 -5.45 -4.08 0.78
CA LEU A 110 -4.97 -3.44 2.00
C LEU A 110 -3.58 -2.83 1.79
N TYR A 111 -2.66 -3.57 1.17
CA TYR A 111 -1.32 -3.05 0.85
C TYR A 111 -1.35 -1.90 -0.14
N ALA A 112 -2.25 -1.95 -1.14
CA ALA A 112 -2.44 -0.85 -2.08
C ALA A 112 -2.82 0.45 -1.34
N LEU A 113 -3.75 0.36 -0.40
CA LEU A 113 -4.18 1.50 0.41
C LEU A 113 -3.05 2.02 1.31
N PHE A 114 -2.23 1.15 1.90
CA PHE A 114 -1.07 1.57 2.69
C PHE A 114 -0.04 2.33 1.85
N ILE A 115 0.25 1.84 0.64
CA ILE A 115 1.16 2.54 -0.29
C ILE A 115 0.60 3.93 -0.61
N ILE A 116 -0.70 4.03 -0.94
CA ILE A 116 -1.36 5.29 -1.27
C ILE A 116 -1.28 6.26 -0.08
N LEU A 117 -1.62 5.81 1.13
CA LEU A 117 -1.52 6.61 2.34
C LEU A 117 -0.11 7.20 2.49
N LEU A 118 0.94 6.40 2.34
CA LEU A 118 2.33 6.86 2.47
C LEU A 118 2.74 7.92 1.43
N ILE A 119 2.14 7.89 0.24
CA ILE A 119 2.47 8.83 -0.84
C ILE A 119 1.53 10.05 -0.90
N ILE A 120 0.39 10.07 -0.20
CA ILE A 120 -0.56 11.21 -0.19
C ILE A 120 0.14 12.55 0.00
N PRO A 121 1.05 12.73 0.99
CA PRO A 121 1.70 14.01 1.19
C PRO A 121 2.49 14.53 -0.03
N THR A 122 2.97 13.63 -0.90
CA THR A 122 3.67 14.02 -2.13
C THR A 122 2.76 14.79 -3.09
N SER A 123 1.45 14.53 -3.08
CA SER A 123 0.46 15.29 -3.87
C SER A 123 0.22 16.70 -3.32
N LEU A 124 0.47 16.92 -2.02
CA LEU A 124 0.26 18.20 -1.34
C LEU A 124 1.45 19.15 -1.54
N ARG A 125 2.58 18.64 -2.05
CA ARG A 125 3.78 19.41 -2.36
C ARG A 125 3.64 20.09 -3.73
N LYS A 126 2.79 21.11 -3.81
CA LYS A 126 2.77 22.03 -4.96
C LYS A 126 3.90 23.05 -4.87
#